data_AF-A0A948P4J7-F1
#
_entry.id   AF-A0A948P4J7-F1
#
_cell.length_a   1.000
_cell.length_b   1.000
_cell.length_c   1.000
_cell.angle_alpha   90.00
_cell.angle_beta   90.00
_cell.angle_gamma   90.00
#
_symmetry.space_group_name_H-M   'P 1'
#
loop_
_entity.id
_entity.type
_entity.pdbx_description
1 polymer ?
#
loop_
_entity_poly.entity_id
_entity_poly.type
_entity_poly.pdbx_seq_one_letter_code
_entity_poly.pdbx_strand_id
1 'polypeptide(L)'
;MADKLKSLGLCLGASNISLVHMEQELEGNGELLQHITAHSVHTHEGDAKGSLIRALKGIDIQSFDRIAATGRKFRRFVNLTSIPEPEAVECAYAFVKPPDVDCPAVVSAGGETFMVYVLNRSGRITNVVTGNKCASGTGEFFLQQLRRMNVGLEEAAQWAGVEKPYQVSGRCSVFCKSDCTHATNKGIPKPQVTAGLCKMMADKILGLLKKVERRNIMIIGGAAQNRMMIEYLRQEIPGLVVPETASYLEALGAALWGLSHETAPFPGFAELFVTRATSFDSLPPLTDFAGQVEFKTMERDTIRPGDACVLGLDVGSTTTKAVLIRRADHALLASVYLRTNGDPVGASRRCYRSLLEQVQQKVDPQTIHIAG
;
A
#
# COMPACT_ATOMS: atom_id res chain seq x y z
N MET A 1 10.68 -3.33 -44.30
CA MET A 1 10.17 -3.68 -42.96
C MET A 1 9.83 -2.35 -42.30
N ALA A 2 8.60 -2.15 -41.83
CA ALA A 2 8.28 -0.93 -41.11
C ALA A 2 9.16 -0.89 -39.84
N ASP A 3 9.92 0.20 -39.65
CA ASP A 3 10.75 0.37 -38.45
C ASP A 3 9.82 0.49 -37.25
N LYS A 4 9.74 -0.60 -36.49
CA LYS A 4 8.94 -0.73 -35.29
C LYS A 4 9.81 -0.37 -34.10
N LEU A 5 9.49 0.73 -33.43
CA LEU A 5 10.24 1.20 -32.27
C LEU A 5 9.58 0.71 -30.98
N LYS A 6 10.37 0.12 -30.08
CA LYS A 6 9.91 -0.40 -28.79
C LYS A 6 10.49 0.39 -27.63
N SER A 7 9.64 0.82 -26.72
CA SER A 7 10.02 1.60 -25.54
C SER A 7 9.52 0.94 -24.25
N LEU A 8 10.41 0.82 -23.27
CA LEU A 8 10.11 0.39 -21.92
C LEU A 8 10.10 1.60 -20.97
N GLY A 9 8.94 1.87 -20.39
CA GLY A 9 8.80 2.86 -19.33
C GLY A 9 8.75 2.22 -17.95
N LEU A 10 9.47 2.77 -16.99
CA LEU A 10 9.46 2.34 -15.59
C LEU A 10 9.02 3.48 -14.68
N CYS A 11 8.11 3.22 -13.74
CA CYS A 11 7.86 4.12 -12.60
C CYS A 11 8.43 3.48 -11.34
N LEU A 12 9.48 4.10 -10.80
CA LEU A 12 10.16 3.69 -9.57
C LEU A 12 9.52 4.41 -8.37
N GLY A 13 8.30 3.96 -8.05
CA GLY A 13 7.47 4.49 -6.98
C GLY A 13 7.96 4.12 -5.58
N ALA A 14 7.28 4.65 -4.58
CA ALA A 14 7.65 4.44 -3.17
C ALA A 14 7.07 3.17 -2.54
N SER A 15 6.05 2.58 -3.17
CA SER A 15 5.43 1.31 -2.74
C SER A 15 5.50 0.24 -3.83
N ASN A 16 5.48 0.67 -5.10
CA ASN A 16 5.37 -0.18 -6.27
C ASN A 16 6.37 0.23 -7.35
N ILE A 17 6.70 -0.74 -8.20
CA ILE A 17 7.43 -0.56 -9.46
C ILE A 17 6.47 -0.91 -10.59
N SER A 18 6.22 0.03 -11.50
CA SER A 18 5.35 -0.21 -12.66
C SER A 18 6.17 -0.23 -13.94
N LEU A 19 5.91 -1.18 -14.82
CA LEU A 19 6.53 -1.31 -16.14
C LEU A 19 5.45 -1.18 -17.21
N VAL A 20 5.75 -0.47 -18.29
CA VAL A 20 4.88 -0.34 -19.47
C VAL A 20 5.71 -0.56 -20.73
N HIS A 21 5.22 -1.44 -21.59
CA HIS A 21 5.80 -1.73 -22.90
C HIS A 21 4.97 -0.97 -23.93
N MET A 22 5.64 -0.10 -24.69
CA MET A 22 5.05 0.66 -25.78
C MET A 22 5.71 0.26 -27.09
N GLU A 23 4.89 0.15 -28.13
CA GLU A 23 5.37 0.00 -29.51
C GLU A 23 4.83 1.15 -30.35
N GLN A 24 5.66 1.65 -31.27
CA GLN A 24 5.30 2.64 -32.27
C GLN A 24 5.60 2.10 -33.66
N GLU A 25 4.60 2.15 -34.52
CA GLU A 25 4.69 1.73 -35.92
C GLU A 25 4.25 2.87 -36.83
N LEU A 26 4.90 2.99 -37.98
CA LEU A 26 4.48 3.89 -39.05
C LEU A 26 3.46 3.16 -39.94
N GLU A 27 2.23 3.65 -39.97
CA GLU A 27 1.21 3.12 -40.87
C GLU A 27 1.47 3.56 -42.32
N GLY A 28 0.88 2.83 -43.28
CA GLY A 28 1.04 3.11 -44.71
C GLY A 28 0.52 4.48 -45.17
N ASN A 29 -0.27 5.16 -44.34
CA ASN A 29 -0.74 6.54 -44.53
C ASN A 29 0.22 7.61 -43.96
N GLY A 30 1.32 7.19 -43.30
CA GLY A 30 2.29 8.07 -42.66
C GLY A 30 1.95 8.47 -41.21
N GLU A 31 0.86 7.94 -40.64
CA GLU A 31 0.50 8.16 -39.24
C GLU A 31 1.32 7.26 -38.31
N LEU A 32 1.66 7.78 -37.13
CA LEU A 32 2.34 7.02 -36.08
C LEU A 32 1.29 6.37 -35.18
N LEU A 33 1.21 5.04 -35.23
CA LEU A 33 0.36 4.28 -34.32
C LEU A 33 1.17 3.88 -33.08
N GLN A 34 0.71 4.33 -31.92
CA GLN A 34 1.30 4.00 -30.62
C GLN A 34 0.34 3.14 -29.81
N HIS A 35 0.82 2.02 -29.27
CA HIS A 35 -0.03 1.16 -28.44
C HIS A 35 0.75 0.50 -27.29
N ILE A 36 0.03 0.25 -26.21
CA ILE A 36 0.53 -0.47 -25.04
C ILE A 36 0.46 -1.96 -25.36
N THR A 37 1.59 -2.66 -25.35
CA THR A 37 1.62 -4.12 -25.59
C THR A 37 1.58 -4.95 -24.33
N ALA A 38 2.12 -4.42 -23.22
CA ALA A 38 2.06 -5.04 -21.91
C ALA A 38 2.28 -4.01 -20.81
N HIS A 39 1.83 -4.34 -19.61
CA HIS A 39 2.17 -3.61 -18.41
C HIS A 39 2.22 -4.56 -17.21
N SER A 40 2.95 -4.16 -16.17
CA SER A 40 2.95 -4.88 -14.89
C SER A 40 3.21 -3.93 -13.73
N VAL A 41 2.68 -4.26 -12.55
CA VAL A 41 2.87 -3.48 -11.32
C VAL A 41 3.31 -4.42 -10.22
N HIS A 42 4.44 -4.12 -9.59
CA HIS A 42 5.10 -4.97 -8.60
C HIS A 42 5.23 -4.22 -7.28
N THR A 43 4.49 -4.65 -6.25
CA THR A 43 4.68 -4.12 -4.89
C THR A 43 6.01 -4.62 -4.33
N HIS A 44 6.80 -3.71 -3.76
CA HIS A 44 8.15 -4.05 -3.30
C HIS A 44 8.29 -4.28 -1.79
N GLU A 45 7.27 -3.94 -0.98
CA GLU A 45 7.24 -4.20 0.47
C GLU A 45 8.54 -3.77 1.21
N GLY A 46 9.15 -2.68 0.75
CA GLY A 46 10.44 -2.18 1.24
C GLY A 46 11.71 -2.69 0.51
N ASP A 47 11.65 -3.79 -0.25
CA ASP A 47 12.74 -4.31 -1.10
C ASP A 47 12.68 -3.74 -2.53
N ALA A 48 12.82 -2.42 -2.67
CA ALA A 48 12.70 -1.74 -3.96
C ALA A 48 13.75 -2.23 -4.99
N LYS A 49 15.00 -2.43 -4.57
CA LYS A 49 16.07 -2.91 -5.46
C LYS A 49 15.82 -4.34 -5.93
N GLY A 50 15.51 -5.26 -5.01
CA GLY A 50 15.24 -6.64 -5.37
C GLY A 50 13.99 -6.78 -6.24
N SER A 51 12.92 -6.02 -5.96
CA SER A 51 11.73 -6.02 -6.81
C SER A 51 12.00 -5.47 -8.21
N LEU A 52 12.84 -4.44 -8.36
CA LEU A 52 13.22 -3.96 -9.70
C LEU A 52 13.96 -5.05 -10.49
N ILE A 53 14.92 -5.73 -9.85
CA ILE A 53 15.65 -6.83 -10.49
C ILE A 53 14.69 -7.94 -10.91
N ARG A 54 13.78 -8.36 -10.02
CA ARG A 54 12.80 -9.42 -10.31
C ARG A 54 11.88 -9.02 -11.47
N ALA A 55 11.38 -7.78 -11.48
CA ALA A 55 10.52 -7.28 -12.55
C ALA A 55 11.25 -7.27 -13.91
N LEU A 56 12.49 -6.75 -13.95
CA LEU A 56 13.28 -6.70 -15.18
C LEU A 56 13.73 -8.08 -15.68
N LYS A 57 14.00 -9.04 -14.78
CA LYS A 57 14.30 -10.43 -15.16
C LYS A 57 13.09 -11.17 -15.73
N GLY A 58 11.88 -10.70 -15.44
CA GLY A 58 10.64 -11.27 -15.97
C GLY A 58 10.33 -10.89 -17.41
N ILE A 59 11.16 -10.06 -18.05
CA ILE A 59 10.97 -9.57 -19.41
C ILE A 59 12.25 -9.72 -20.23
N ASP A 60 12.11 -9.78 -21.56
CA ASP A 60 13.25 -9.66 -22.47
C ASP A 60 13.63 -8.19 -22.64
N ILE A 61 14.42 -7.66 -21.70
CA ILE A 61 14.83 -6.26 -21.69
C ILE A 61 15.68 -5.86 -22.92
N GLN A 62 16.32 -6.81 -23.58
CA GLN A 62 17.15 -6.54 -24.76
C GLN A 62 16.30 -6.30 -26.02
N SER A 63 15.02 -6.66 -25.99
CA SER A 63 14.08 -6.42 -27.08
C SER A 63 13.63 -4.97 -27.22
N PHE A 64 13.97 -4.09 -26.28
CA PHE A 64 13.56 -2.68 -26.29
C PHE A 64 14.67 -1.78 -26.85
N ASP A 65 14.28 -0.89 -27.76
CA ASP A 65 15.17 0.12 -28.32
C ASP A 65 15.37 1.30 -27.35
N ARG A 66 14.36 1.57 -26.53
CA ARG A 66 14.32 2.70 -25.60
C ARG A 66 13.94 2.27 -24.20
N ILE A 67 14.63 2.81 -23.19
CA ILE A 67 14.35 2.53 -21.78
C ILE A 67 14.41 3.83 -20.98
N ALA A 68 13.30 4.19 -20.35
CA ALA A 68 13.20 5.40 -19.53
C ALA A 68 12.58 5.10 -18.16
N ALA A 69 13.16 5.68 -17.12
CA ALA A 69 12.68 5.56 -15.74
C ALA A 69 12.16 6.90 -15.20
N THR A 70 11.05 6.85 -14.48
CA THR A 70 10.47 7.97 -13.74
C THR A 70 10.27 7.61 -12.27
N GLY A 71 9.64 8.51 -11.53
CA GLY A 71 9.44 8.44 -10.08
C GLY A 71 10.21 9.53 -9.36
N ARG A 72 10.32 9.41 -8.03
CA ARG A 72 10.88 10.48 -7.18
C ARG A 72 12.30 10.20 -6.76
N LYS A 73 12.49 9.57 -5.60
CA LYS A 73 13.81 9.33 -5.01
C LYS A 73 14.51 8.16 -5.67
N PHE A 74 13.82 7.02 -5.87
CA PHE A 74 14.45 5.77 -6.29
C PHE A 74 15.02 5.84 -7.71
N ARG A 75 14.46 6.65 -8.62
CA ARG A 75 15.03 6.87 -9.96
C ARG A 75 16.46 7.42 -9.98
N ARG A 76 16.90 8.08 -8.90
CA ARG A 76 18.28 8.59 -8.78
C ARG A 76 19.29 7.52 -8.37
N PHE A 77 18.81 6.33 -8.00
CA PHE A 77 19.63 5.20 -7.58
C PHE A 77 19.81 4.18 -8.71
N VAL A 78 19.23 4.43 -9.89
CA VAL A 78 19.36 3.55 -11.05
C VAL A 78 20.14 4.23 -12.16
N ASN A 79 20.91 3.45 -12.90
CA ASN A 79 21.68 3.88 -14.06
C ASN A 79 20.85 3.69 -15.33
N LEU A 80 19.72 4.41 -15.43
CA LEU A 80 18.84 4.42 -16.60
C LEU A 80 18.57 5.87 -16.99
N THR A 81 18.28 6.12 -18.27
CA THR A 81 17.78 7.44 -18.70
C THR A 81 16.53 7.77 -17.88
N SER A 82 16.49 8.97 -17.30
CA SER A 82 15.44 9.34 -16.35
C SER A 82 14.70 10.60 -16.76
N ILE A 83 13.37 10.57 -16.62
CA ILE A 83 12.46 11.70 -16.81
C ILE A 83 11.81 12.07 -15.48
N PRO A 84 11.57 13.36 -15.16
CA PRO A 84 10.78 13.75 -14.00
C PRO A 84 9.36 13.21 -14.01
N GLU A 85 8.84 12.83 -12.85
CA GLU A 85 7.45 12.35 -12.69
C GLU A 85 6.41 13.32 -13.28
N PRO A 86 6.48 14.65 -13.07
CA PRO A 86 5.52 15.58 -13.68
C PRO A 86 5.53 15.55 -15.22
N GLU A 87 6.72 15.49 -15.84
CA GLU A 87 6.83 15.44 -17.31
C GLU A 87 6.28 14.12 -17.86
N ALA A 88 6.55 12.99 -17.18
CA ALA A 88 5.94 11.72 -17.54
C ALA A 88 4.40 11.79 -17.45
N VAL A 89 3.86 12.41 -16.40
CA VAL A 89 2.41 12.63 -16.27
C VAL A 89 1.86 13.47 -17.43
N GLU A 90 2.56 14.52 -17.88
CA GLU A 90 2.14 15.30 -19.05
C GLU A 90 2.11 14.45 -20.33
N CYS A 91 3.15 13.67 -20.59
CA CYS A 91 3.22 12.77 -21.75
C CYS A 91 2.06 11.77 -21.76
N ALA A 92 1.80 11.12 -20.63
CA ALA A 92 0.71 10.17 -20.53
C ALA A 92 -0.67 10.84 -20.55
N TYR A 93 -0.84 12.00 -19.92
CA TYR A 93 -2.09 12.75 -19.94
C TYR A 93 -2.52 13.08 -21.37
N ALA A 94 -1.60 13.57 -22.20
CA ALA A 94 -1.88 13.87 -23.61
C ALA A 94 -2.36 12.63 -24.38
N PHE A 95 -1.84 11.45 -24.03
CA PHE A 95 -2.18 10.18 -24.68
C PHE A 95 -3.52 9.58 -24.20
N VAL A 96 -3.86 9.73 -22.92
CA VAL A 96 -5.01 9.03 -22.30
C VAL A 96 -6.21 9.90 -22.00
N LYS A 97 -6.09 11.24 -22.08
CA LYS A 97 -7.23 12.12 -21.76
C LYS A 97 -8.39 11.84 -22.71
N PRO A 98 -9.64 11.85 -22.22
CA PRO A 98 -10.79 11.73 -23.12
C PRO A 98 -10.81 12.86 -24.15
N PRO A 99 -11.26 12.60 -25.39
CA PRO A 99 -11.53 13.63 -26.38
C PRO A 99 -12.47 14.69 -25.80
N ASP A 100 -12.22 15.96 -26.12
CA ASP A 100 -13.05 17.11 -25.70
C ASP A 100 -13.21 17.30 -24.19
N VAL A 101 -12.41 16.63 -23.36
CA VAL A 101 -12.37 16.83 -21.91
C VAL A 101 -11.09 17.54 -21.50
N ASP A 102 -11.25 18.74 -20.95
CA ASP A 102 -10.18 19.49 -20.29
C ASP A 102 -10.22 19.23 -18.78
N CYS A 103 -9.12 18.70 -18.26
CA CYS A 103 -8.94 18.42 -16.85
C CYS A 103 -8.21 19.60 -16.18
N PRO A 104 -8.79 20.31 -15.20
CA PRO A 104 -8.08 21.36 -14.45
C PRO A 104 -6.89 20.82 -13.63
N ALA A 105 -6.92 19.53 -13.27
CA ALA A 105 -5.82 18.88 -12.59
C ALA A 105 -5.81 17.36 -12.76
N VAL A 106 -4.63 16.79 -12.54
CA VAL A 106 -4.39 15.36 -12.35
C VAL A 106 -3.98 15.13 -10.89
N VAL A 107 -4.65 14.21 -10.19
CA VAL A 107 -4.31 13.81 -8.83
C VAL A 107 -3.55 12.49 -8.87
N SER A 108 -2.27 12.50 -8.51
CA SER A 108 -1.53 11.26 -8.25
C SER A 108 -1.82 10.79 -6.82
N ALA A 109 -2.66 9.77 -6.71
CA ALA A 109 -3.07 9.14 -5.46
C ALA A 109 -2.14 7.95 -5.15
N GLY A 110 -0.92 8.26 -4.73
CA GLY A 110 0.14 7.28 -4.44
C GLY A 110 0.07 6.61 -3.06
N GLY A 111 1.02 5.69 -2.82
CA GLY A 111 1.15 4.95 -1.56
C GLY A 111 1.54 5.83 -0.37
N GLU A 112 2.55 6.68 -0.51
CA GLU A 112 3.06 7.54 0.58
C GLU A 112 2.56 8.99 0.52
N THR A 113 2.14 9.45 -0.66
CA THR A 113 1.82 10.87 -0.88
C THR A 113 0.72 11.00 -1.93
N PHE A 114 -0.20 11.92 -1.67
CA PHE A 114 -1.13 12.40 -2.69
C PHE A 114 -0.64 13.75 -3.20
N MET A 115 -0.62 13.91 -4.51
CA MET A 115 -0.15 15.11 -5.19
C MET A 115 -1.18 15.56 -6.22
N VAL A 116 -1.30 16.87 -6.40
CA VAL A 116 -2.17 17.47 -7.42
C VAL A 116 -1.30 18.25 -8.38
N TYR A 117 -1.34 17.85 -9.64
CA TYR A 117 -0.74 18.54 -10.78
C TYR A 117 -1.81 19.44 -11.40
N VAL A 118 -1.67 20.77 -11.24
CA VAL A 118 -2.61 21.74 -11.80
C VAL A 118 -2.26 21.99 -13.25
N LEU A 119 -3.22 21.80 -14.15
CA LEU A 119 -3.02 21.91 -15.59
C LEU A 119 -3.50 23.26 -16.12
N ASN A 120 -2.82 23.76 -17.14
CA ASN A 120 -3.36 24.81 -18.01
C ASN A 120 -4.22 24.20 -19.13
N ARG A 121 -4.79 25.06 -19.99
CA ARG A 121 -5.62 24.65 -21.15
C ARG A 121 -4.87 23.81 -22.19
N SER A 122 -3.54 23.84 -22.16
CA SER A 122 -2.67 23.06 -23.05
C SER A 122 -2.35 21.67 -22.47
N GLY A 123 -2.90 21.31 -21.31
CA GLY A 123 -2.56 20.07 -20.61
C GLY A 123 -1.19 20.08 -19.93
N ARG A 124 -0.55 21.25 -19.79
CA ARG A 124 0.76 21.40 -19.15
C ARG A 124 0.60 21.72 -17.66
N ILE A 125 1.47 21.13 -16.85
CA ILE A 125 1.53 21.32 -15.40
C ILE A 125 2.10 22.71 -15.12
N THR A 126 1.30 23.54 -14.45
CA THR A 126 1.68 24.90 -14.05
C THR A 126 1.97 25.01 -12.56
N ASN A 127 1.45 24.08 -11.76
CA ASN A 127 1.67 24.07 -10.32
C ASN A 127 1.55 22.64 -9.77
N VAL A 128 2.28 22.38 -8.69
CA VAL A 128 2.25 21.11 -7.96
C VAL A 128 1.84 21.38 -6.52
N VAL A 129 0.67 20.89 -6.12
CA VAL A 129 0.16 21.01 -4.76
C VAL A 129 0.37 19.69 -4.04
N THR A 130 1.01 19.73 -2.88
CA THR A 130 1.25 18.57 -2.03
C THR A 130 0.78 18.86 -0.61
N GLY A 131 0.30 17.83 0.08
CA GLY A 131 -0.15 17.95 1.47
C GLY A 131 1.00 17.78 2.46
N ASN A 132 0.64 17.87 3.74
CA ASN A 132 1.56 17.61 4.85
C ASN A 132 2.15 16.19 4.69
N LYS A 133 3.43 16.02 5.02
CA LYS A 133 4.21 14.76 4.87
C LYS A 133 3.70 13.56 5.72
N CYS A 134 2.49 13.65 6.27
CA CYS A 134 1.88 12.61 7.07
C CYS A 134 1.29 11.51 6.19
N ALA A 135 1.63 10.25 6.51
CA ALA A 135 1.12 9.06 5.84
C ALA A 135 -0.40 8.85 6.04
N SER A 136 -1.04 9.52 7.02
CA SER A 136 -2.49 9.44 7.25
C SER A 136 -3.27 9.78 5.96
N GLY A 137 -4.21 8.92 5.57
CA GLY A 137 -5.02 9.13 4.37
C GLY A 137 -4.27 8.93 3.04
N THR A 138 -3.25 8.08 3.01
CA THR A 138 -2.57 7.65 1.77
C THR A 138 -2.73 6.14 1.56
N GLY A 139 -2.38 5.64 0.37
CA GLY A 139 -2.60 4.24 0.00
C GLY A 139 -1.94 3.23 0.94
N GLU A 140 -0.69 3.45 1.33
CA GLU A 140 0.03 2.50 2.19
C GLU A 140 -0.56 2.46 3.60
N PHE A 141 -0.97 3.62 4.14
CA PHE A 141 -1.64 3.67 5.44
C PHE A 141 -2.97 2.91 5.43
N PHE A 142 -3.74 3.01 4.35
CA PHE A 142 -4.97 2.26 4.15
C PHE A 142 -4.70 0.74 4.15
N LEU A 143 -3.72 0.28 3.36
CA LEU A 143 -3.31 -1.13 3.33
C LEU A 143 -2.86 -1.65 4.70
N GLN A 144 -2.15 -0.83 5.47
CA GLN A 144 -1.75 -1.18 6.84
C GLN A 144 -2.96 -1.37 7.76
N GLN A 145 -4.00 -0.55 7.66
CA GLN A 145 -5.20 -0.71 8.48
C GLN A 145 -6.01 -1.96 8.07
N LEU A 146 -6.15 -2.23 6.77
CA LEU A 146 -6.78 -3.47 6.29
C LEU A 146 -6.07 -4.71 6.82
N ARG A 147 -4.73 -4.77 6.70
CA ARG A 147 -3.92 -5.87 7.25
C ARG A 147 -4.11 -6.05 8.76
N ARG A 148 -4.23 -4.96 9.52
CA ARG A 148 -4.50 -5.03 10.98
C ARG A 148 -5.88 -5.60 11.30
N MET A 149 -6.88 -5.25 10.50
CA MET A 149 -8.23 -5.78 10.62
C MET A 149 -8.39 -7.16 9.98
N ASN A 150 -7.32 -7.71 9.38
CA ASN A 150 -7.35 -8.95 8.61
C ASN A 150 -8.46 -8.92 7.53
N VAL A 151 -8.45 -7.85 6.75
CA VAL A 151 -9.38 -7.61 5.64
C VAL A 151 -8.58 -7.62 4.34
N GLY A 152 -9.05 -8.38 3.35
CA GLY A 152 -8.47 -8.39 2.00
C GLY A 152 -8.88 -7.15 1.20
N LEU A 153 -8.12 -6.81 0.15
CA LEU A 153 -8.49 -5.70 -0.73
C LEU A 153 -9.78 -5.97 -1.50
N GLU A 154 -9.94 -7.21 -1.97
CA GLU A 154 -11.12 -7.68 -2.68
C GLU A 154 -12.35 -7.67 -1.78
N GLU A 155 -12.18 -8.09 -0.52
CA GLU A 155 -13.22 -8.03 0.51
C GLU A 155 -13.62 -6.58 0.79
N ALA A 156 -12.64 -5.68 0.98
CA ALA A 156 -12.92 -4.26 1.18
C ALA A 156 -13.62 -3.59 -0.01
N ALA A 157 -13.30 -4.02 -1.24
CA ALA A 157 -13.92 -3.51 -2.46
C ALA A 157 -15.40 -3.88 -2.57
N GLN A 158 -15.84 -4.99 -1.97
CA GLN A 158 -17.26 -5.41 -1.97
C GLN A 158 -18.13 -4.52 -1.09
N TRP A 159 -17.55 -3.74 -0.18
CA TRP A 159 -18.29 -2.86 0.72
C TRP A 159 -18.59 -1.48 0.11
N ALA A 160 -18.03 -1.18 -1.06
CA ALA A 160 -18.22 0.09 -1.76
C ALA A 160 -19.72 0.37 -1.98
N GLY A 161 -20.14 1.60 -1.73
CA GLY A 161 -21.53 2.05 -1.90
C GLY A 161 -22.57 1.55 -0.89
N VAL A 162 -22.26 0.54 -0.07
CA VAL A 162 -23.24 -0.09 0.84
C VAL A 162 -23.12 0.40 2.28
N GLU A 163 -21.92 0.76 2.71
CA GLU A 163 -21.60 0.96 4.12
C GLU A 163 -21.59 2.43 4.56
N LYS A 164 -22.15 2.69 5.74
CA LYS A 164 -22.07 4.00 6.38
C LYS A 164 -20.67 4.19 6.99
N PRO A 165 -19.94 5.27 6.69
CA PRO A 165 -18.60 5.48 7.22
C PRO A 165 -18.62 5.75 8.73
N TYR A 166 -17.76 5.05 9.47
CA TYR A 166 -17.38 5.43 10.83
C TYR A 166 -16.41 6.61 10.77
N GLN A 167 -16.65 7.66 11.55
CA GLN A 167 -15.78 8.83 11.55
C GLN A 167 -14.46 8.51 12.25
N VAL A 168 -13.40 8.27 11.46
CA VAL A 168 -12.05 8.07 11.97
C VAL A 168 -11.31 9.40 12.16
N SER A 169 -10.40 9.45 13.13
CA SER A 169 -9.45 10.55 13.30
C SER A 169 -8.52 10.65 12.08
N GLY A 170 -8.58 11.76 11.33
CA GLY A 170 -7.88 11.87 10.04
C GLY A 170 -6.53 12.60 10.04
N ARG A 171 -6.16 13.29 11.13
CA ARG A 171 -5.00 14.21 11.14
C ARG A 171 -3.64 13.49 11.26
N CYS A 172 -3.55 12.47 12.09
CA CYS A 172 -2.30 11.76 12.40
C CYS A 172 -2.50 10.26 12.25
N SER A 173 -1.57 9.57 11.58
CA SER A 173 -1.63 8.12 11.37
C SER A 173 -1.62 7.34 12.69
N VAL A 174 -0.93 7.85 13.72
CA VAL A 174 -0.91 7.25 15.06
C VAL A 174 -2.31 7.29 15.69
N PHE A 175 -2.96 8.45 15.68
CA PHE A 175 -4.31 8.59 16.24
C PHE A 175 -5.36 7.85 15.41
N CYS A 176 -5.28 7.92 14.08
CA CYS A 176 -6.16 7.18 13.18
C CYS A 176 -6.09 5.67 13.43
N LYS A 177 -4.87 5.12 13.58
CA LYS A 177 -4.65 3.71 13.91
C LYS A 177 -5.27 3.34 15.26
N SER A 178 -5.04 4.14 16.30
CA SER A 178 -5.60 3.91 17.63
C SER A 178 -7.13 3.97 17.60
N ASP A 179 -7.69 4.89 16.82
CA ASP A 179 -9.13 5.07 16.69
C ASP A 179 -9.78 3.90 15.94
N CYS A 180 -9.20 3.41 14.84
CA CYS A 180 -9.66 2.19 14.15
C CYS A 180 -9.63 0.97 15.07
N THR A 181 -8.56 0.85 15.88
CA THR A 181 -8.45 -0.21 16.88
C THR A 181 -9.53 -0.08 17.95
N HIS A 182 -9.76 1.13 18.46
CA HIS A 182 -10.77 1.38 19.47
C HIS A 182 -12.19 1.12 18.96
N ALA A 183 -12.48 1.52 17.72
CA ALA A 183 -13.75 1.25 17.04
C ALA A 183 -14.00 -0.25 16.95
N THR A 184 -13.03 -1.02 16.47
CA THR A 184 -13.17 -2.49 16.40
C THR A 184 -13.29 -3.14 17.79
N ASN A 185 -12.59 -2.61 18.80
CA ASN A 185 -12.75 -3.03 20.20
C ASN A 185 -14.15 -2.75 20.77
N LYS A 186 -14.80 -1.68 20.33
CA LYS A 186 -16.21 -1.37 20.65
C LYS A 186 -17.23 -2.18 19.85
N GLY A 187 -16.78 -3.05 18.96
CA GLY A 187 -17.64 -3.84 18.08
C GLY A 187 -18.18 -3.09 16.87
N ILE A 188 -17.57 -1.94 16.50
CA ILE A 188 -17.90 -1.29 15.22
C ILE A 188 -17.52 -2.23 14.08
N PRO A 189 -18.43 -2.50 13.12
CA PRO A 189 -18.14 -3.39 12.00
C PRO A 189 -16.94 -2.91 11.19
N LYS A 190 -16.05 -3.85 10.81
CA LYS A 190 -14.90 -3.59 9.92
C LYS A 190 -15.28 -2.87 8.61
N PRO A 191 -16.43 -3.17 7.97
CA PRO A 191 -16.87 -2.45 6.78
C PRO A 191 -17.05 -0.95 7.02
N GLN A 192 -17.67 -0.56 8.16
CA GLN A 192 -17.87 0.85 8.51
C GLN A 192 -16.55 1.58 8.80
N VAL A 193 -15.61 0.91 9.49
CA VAL A 193 -14.26 1.47 9.73
C VAL A 193 -13.52 1.67 8.41
N THR A 194 -13.64 0.70 7.49
CA THR A 194 -13.03 0.77 6.16
C THR A 194 -13.63 1.90 5.32
N ALA A 195 -14.95 2.08 5.37
CA ALA A 195 -15.63 3.22 4.76
C ALA A 195 -15.15 4.57 5.33
N GLY A 196 -14.94 4.63 6.65
CA GLY A 196 -14.30 5.78 7.31
C GLY A 196 -12.91 6.11 6.74
N LEU A 197 -12.06 5.09 6.55
CA LEU A 197 -10.73 5.26 5.98
C LEU A 197 -10.78 5.75 4.52
N CYS A 198 -11.65 5.18 3.70
CA CYS A 198 -11.85 5.59 2.30
C CYS A 198 -12.36 7.03 2.21
N LYS A 199 -13.32 7.42 3.07
CA LYS A 199 -13.84 8.78 3.15
C LYS A 199 -12.75 9.77 3.54
N MET A 200 -11.92 9.43 4.52
CA MET A 200 -10.76 10.23 4.93
C MET A 200 -9.75 10.43 3.77
N MET A 201 -9.49 9.40 2.98
CA MET A 201 -8.61 9.52 1.80
C MET A 201 -9.21 10.47 0.75
N ALA A 202 -10.52 10.35 0.47
CA ALA A 202 -11.22 11.25 -0.43
C ALA A 202 -11.19 12.71 0.07
N ASP A 203 -11.47 12.93 1.36
CA ASP A 203 -11.42 14.26 1.98
C ASP A 203 -10.03 14.89 1.93
N LYS A 204 -8.97 14.07 2.02
CA LYS A 204 -7.60 14.55 1.82
C LYS A 204 -7.38 15.06 0.40
N ILE A 205 -7.83 14.33 -0.62
CA ILE A 205 -7.75 14.75 -2.03
C ILE A 205 -8.55 16.05 -2.24
N LEU A 206 -9.78 16.13 -1.74
CA LEU A 206 -10.63 17.32 -1.83
C LEU A 206 -10.02 18.54 -1.13
N GLY A 207 -9.26 18.32 -0.04
CA GLY A 207 -8.49 19.34 0.64
C GLY A 207 -7.34 19.90 -0.21
N LEU A 208 -6.64 19.03 -0.96
CA LEU A 208 -5.57 19.46 -1.89
C LEU A 208 -6.14 20.23 -3.09
N LEU A 209 -7.36 19.89 -3.52
CA LEU A 209 -8.08 20.56 -4.60
C LEU A 209 -8.76 21.87 -4.18
N LYS A 210 -8.55 22.39 -2.97
CA LYS A 210 -9.29 23.58 -2.46
C LYS A 210 -9.17 24.83 -3.34
N LYS A 211 -8.07 24.99 -4.09
CA LYS A 211 -7.83 26.12 -5.01
C LYS A 211 -8.00 25.75 -6.49
N VAL A 212 -8.51 24.55 -6.79
CA VAL A 212 -8.71 24.03 -8.14
C VAL A 212 -10.20 23.88 -8.39
N GLU A 213 -10.65 24.21 -9.59
CA GLU A 213 -12.05 23.99 -9.99
C GLU A 213 -12.35 22.48 -9.96
N ARG A 214 -13.35 22.07 -9.17
CA ARG A 214 -13.67 20.65 -8.93
C ARG A 214 -14.58 20.08 -10.01
N ARG A 215 -14.08 19.98 -11.24
CA ARG A 215 -14.73 19.26 -12.33
C ARG A 215 -13.68 18.54 -13.18
N ASN A 216 -14.06 17.45 -13.84
CA ASN A 216 -13.21 16.74 -14.79
C ASN A 216 -11.80 16.46 -14.24
N ILE A 217 -11.68 16.11 -12.96
CA ILE A 217 -10.38 15.84 -12.35
C ILE A 217 -9.98 14.40 -12.70
N MET A 218 -8.75 14.21 -13.19
CA MET A 218 -8.21 12.88 -13.45
C MET A 218 -7.54 12.32 -12.18
N ILE A 219 -7.89 11.11 -11.75
CA ILE A 219 -7.24 10.42 -10.63
C ILE A 219 -6.35 9.29 -11.16
N ILE A 220 -5.08 9.30 -10.79
CA ILE A 220 -4.06 8.32 -11.17
C ILE A 220 -3.40 7.73 -9.91
N GLY A 221 -2.51 6.76 -10.08
CA GLY A 221 -1.81 6.07 -9.00
C GLY A 221 -2.58 4.87 -8.45
N GLY A 222 -1.91 4.08 -7.61
CA GLY A 222 -2.47 2.81 -7.10
C GLY A 222 -3.76 2.98 -6.29
N ALA A 223 -3.92 4.09 -5.55
CA ALA A 223 -5.15 4.31 -4.78
C ALA A 223 -6.37 4.59 -5.66
N ALA A 224 -6.20 4.89 -6.95
CA ALA A 224 -7.31 5.03 -7.90
C ALA A 224 -8.12 3.72 -8.06
N GLN A 225 -7.54 2.57 -7.71
CA GLN A 225 -8.23 1.28 -7.69
C GLN A 225 -9.18 1.12 -6.48
N ASN A 226 -9.10 1.98 -5.48
CA ASN A 226 -10.01 1.97 -4.32
C ASN A 226 -11.38 2.52 -4.74
N ARG A 227 -12.27 1.61 -5.16
CA ARG A 227 -13.62 1.94 -5.67
C ARG A 227 -14.43 2.81 -4.72
N MET A 228 -14.39 2.51 -3.42
CA MET A 228 -15.12 3.24 -2.40
C MET A 228 -14.59 4.68 -2.22
N MET A 229 -13.27 4.87 -2.26
CA MET A 229 -12.68 6.23 -2.27
C MET A 229 -13.11 6.99 -3.53
N ILE A 230 -13.10 6.34 -4.70
CA ILE A 230 -13.53 6.94 -5.97
C ILE A 230 -15.02 7.32 -5.93
N GLU A 231 -15.89 6.52 -5.32
CA GLU A 231 -17.31 6.86 -5.14
C GLU A 231 -17.51 8.12 -4.32
N TYR A 232 -16.80 8.28 -3.20
CA TYR A 232 -16.84 9.53 -2.43
C TYR A 232 -16.33 10.72 -3.24
N LEU A 233 -15.29 10.54 -4.06
CA LEU A 233 -14.81 11.60 -4.94
C LEU A 233 -15.81 11.95 -6.05
N ARG A 234 -16.50 10.96 -6.63
CA ARG A 234 -17.52 11.19 -7.68
C ARG A 234 -18.71 12.01 -7.18
N GLN A 235 -19.06 11.88 -5.89
CA GLN A 235 -20.11 12.70 -5.28
C GLN A 235 -19.74 14.20 -5.22
N GLU A 236 -18.45 14.50 -5.15
CA GLU A 236 -17.92 15.85 -4.91
C GLU A 236 -17.26 16.48 -6.15
N ILE A 237 -16.99 15.67 -7.19
CA ILE A 237 -16.29 16.07 -8.41
C ILE A 237 -17.08 15.59 -9.63
N PRO A 238 -17.95 16.45 -10.19
CA PRO A 238 -18.60 16.20 -11.47
C PRO A 238 -17.59 15.89 -12.58
N GLY A 239 -17.84 14.83 -13.35
CA GLY A 239 -16.99 14.43 -14.46
C GLY A 239 -15.63 13.81 -14.05
N LEU A 240 -15.48 13.33 -12.80
CA LEU A 240 -14.26 12.65 -12.35
C LEU A 240 -13.80 11.56 -13.35
N VAL A 241 -12.55 11.64 -13.79
CA VAL A 241 -11.95 10.72 -14.76
C VAL A 241 -11.00 9.77 -14.02
N VAL A 242 -11.16 8.46 -14.25
CA VAL A 242 -10.21 7.45 -13.78
C VAL A 242 -9.84 6.58 -14.99
N PRO A 243 -8.67 6.80 -15.63
CA PRO A 243 -8.29 6.02 -16.81
C PRO A 243 -7.96 4.58 -16.42
N GLU A 244 -8.12 3.64 -17.35
CA GLU A 244 -7.72 2.23 -17.14
C GLU A 244 -6.22 2.11 -16.83
N THR A 245 -5.43 3.05 -17.35
CA THR A 245 -3.98 3.15 -17.14
C THR A 245 -3.60 3.78 -15.80
N ALA A 246 -4.56 4.18 -14.96
CA ALA A 246 -4.32 4.97 -13.75
C ALA A 246 -3.20 4.42 -12.86
N SER A 247 -3.12 3.10 -12.68
CA SER A 247 -2.15 2.46 -11.78
C SER A 247 -0.70 2.41 -12.27
N TYR A 248 -0.47 2.73 -13.54
CA TYR A 248 0.85 2.72 -14.18
C TYR A 248 1.07 3.92 -15.10
N LEU A 249 0.26 4.98 -14.95
CA LEU A 249 0.24 6.12 -15.86
C LEU A 249 1.57 6.85 -15.93
N GLU A 250 2.28 6.97 -14.81
CA GLU A 250 3.62 7.56 -14.79
C GLU A 250 4.63 6.74 -15.59
N ALA A 251 4.54 5.40 -15.52
CA ALA A 251 5.40 4.51 -16.32
C ALA A 251 5.06 4.60 -17.81
N LEU A 252 3.77 4.70 -18.15
CA LEU A 252 3.31 4.95 -19.51
C LEU A 252 3.91 6.25 -20.07
N GLY A 253 3.92 7.30 -19.25
CA GLY A 253 4.53 8.58 -19.59
C GLY A 253 6.01 8.48 -19.94
N ALA A 254 6.76 7.71 -19.14
CA ALA A 254 8.17 7.44 -19.42
C ALA A 254 8.36 6.64 -20.72
N ALA A 255 7.50 5.66 -21.00
CA ALA A 255 7.55 4.88 -22.23
C ALA A 255 7.28 5.76 -23.47
N LEU A 256 6.24 6.58 -23.42
CA LEU A 256 5.88 7.54 -24.48
C LEU A 256 6.99 8.56 -24.72
N TRP A 257 7.61 9.06 -23.65
CA TRP A 257 8.76 9.94 -23.78
C TRP A 257 9.94 9.24 -24.45
N GLY A 258 10.21 7.98 -24.11
CA GLY A 258 11.25 7.17 -24.75
C GLY A 258 11.03 6.97 -26.26
N LEU A 259 9.78 6.89 -26.74
CA LEU A 259 9.50 6.82 -28.18
C LEU A 259 9.91 8.08 -28.96
N SER A 260 10.10 9.21 -28.28
CA SER A 260 10.46 10.50 -28.90
C SER A 260 11.87 10.98 -28.57
N HIS A 261 12.63 10.23 -27.76
CA HIS A 261 13.94 10.66 -27.25
C HIS A 261 14.95 9.52 -27.22
N GLU A 262 16.23 9.80 -27.51
CA GLU A 262 17.32 8.84 -27.31
C GLU A 262 17.48 8.46 -25.83
N THR A 263 17.71 7.17 -25.57
CA THR A 263 17.97 6.66 -24.23
C THR A 263 19.27 5.88 -24.19
N ALA A 264 19.95 5.89 -23.04
CA ALA A 264 21.09 5.02 -22.83
C ALA A 264 20.65 3.54 -22.90
N PRO A 265 21.51 2.64 -23.41
CA PRO A 265 21.22 1.21 -23.39
C PRO A 265 21.14 0.69 -21.96
N PHE A 266 20.49 -0.45 -21.77
CA PHE A 266 20.48 -1.12 -20.47
C PHE A 266 21.92 -1.44 -20.03
N PRO A 267 22.38 -0.97 -18.85
CA PRO A 267 23.77 -1.14 -18.41
C PRO A 267 24.10 -2.57 -17.94
N GLY A 268 23.11 -3.47 -17.91
CA GLY A 268 23.23 -4.77 -17.25
C GLY A 268 22.94 -4.70 -15.75
N PHE A 269 22.63 -5.85 -15.14
CA PHE A 269 22.21 -5.91 -13.74
C PHE A 269 23.32 -5.53 -12.74
N ALA A 270 24.59 -5.71 -13.10
CA ALA A 270 25.73 -5.37 -12.26
C ALA A 270 25.89 -3.85 -12.07
N GLU A 271 25.56 -3.07 -13.10
CA GLU A 271 25.72 -1.62 -13.14
C GLU A 271 24.38 -0.87 -13.06
N LEU A 272 23.28 -1.58 -12.82
CA LEU A 272 21.94 -0.99 -12.74
C LEU A 272 21.81 0.00 -11.59
N PHE A 273 22.52 -0.20 -10.47
CA PHE A 273 22.40 0.66 -9.30
C PHE A 273 23.62 1.56 -9.11
N VAL A 274 23.37 2.85 -8.87
CA VAL A 274 24.42 3.85 -8.65
C VAL A 274 24.85 3.85 -7.18
N THR A 275 26.14 3.65 -6.91
CA THR A 275 26.71 3.56 -5.56
C THR A 275 26.84 4.92 -4.83
N ARG A 276 26.64 6.04 -5.54
CA ARG A 276 26.88 7.41 -5.03
C ARG A 276 25.76 8.02 -4.19
N ALA A 277 24.78 7.24 -3.76
CA ALA A 277 23.69 7.78 -2.95
C ALA A 277 23.97 7.58 -1.46
N THR A 278 23.99 8.69 -0.71
CA THR A 278 24.08 8.69 0.75
C THR A 278 23.01 7.79 1.35
N SER A 279 23.43 6.67 1.93
CA SER A 279 22.63 5.92 2.89
C SER A 279 22.84 6.51 4.27
N PHE A 280 21.81 6.47 5.12
CA PHE A 280 22.02 6.63 6.56
C PHE A 280 22.98 5.54 7.04
N ASP A 281 23.74 5.83 8.08
CA ASP A 281 24.55 4.81 8.74
C ASP A 281 23.65 3.65 9.18
N SER A 282 24.01 2.44 8.76
CA SER A 282 23.38 1.23 9.23
C SER A 282 23.97 0.84 10.57
N LEU A 283 23.14 0.55 11.56
CA LEU A 283 23.58 -0.09 12.79
C LEU A 283 23.83 -1.59 12.56
N PRO A 284 24.72 -2.23 13.34
CA PRO A 284 24.85 -3.68 13.33
C PRO A 284 23.53 -4.38 13.67
N PRO A 285 23.29 -5.60 13.16
CA PRO A 285 22.11 -6.39 13.48
C PRO A 285 21.87 -6.53 14.99
N LEU A 286 20.60 -6.48 15.43
CA LEU A 286 20.25 -6.66 16.85
C LEU A 286 20.70 -8.02 17.41
N THR A 287 20.87 -9.03 16.56
CA THR A 287 21.38 -10.36 16.93
C THR A 287 22.77 -10.31 17.56
N ASP A 288 23.60 -9.35 17.15
CA ASP A 288 24.97 -9.19 17.64
C ASP A 288 24.99 -8.73 19.12
N PHE A 289 23.85 -8.21 19.60
CA PHE A 289 23.66 -7.73 20.97
C PHE A 289 22.86 -8.70 21.83
N ALA A 290 22.58 -9.93 21.37
CA ALA A 290 21.81 -10.91 22.15
C ALA A 290 22.44 -11.22 23.52
N GLY A 291 23.77 -11.18 23.63
CA GLY A 291 24.49 -11.34 24.91
C GLY A 291 24.28 -10.22 25.92
N GLN A 292 23.69 -9.09 25.51
CA GLN A 292 23.30 -7.99 26.40
C GLN A 292 21.85 -8.10 26.90
N VAL A 293 21.11 -9.12 26.44
CA VAL A 293 19.70 -9.32 26.81
C VAL A 293 19.59 -10.50 27.76
N GLU A 294 19.02 -10.26 28.94
CA GLU A 294 18.64 -11.35 29.85
C GLU A 294 17.28 -11.93 29.44
N PHE A 295 17.28 -13.18 28.96
CA PHE A 295 16.05 -13.89 28.60
C PHE A 295 15.50 -14.62 29.83
N LYS A 296 14.42 -14.09 30.41
CA LYS A 296 13.73 -14.73 31.55
C LYS A 296 13.01 -16.01 31.09
N THR A 297 13.16 -17.09 31.85
CA THR A 297 12.43 -18.34 31.68
C THR A 297 11.33 -18.46 32.73
N MET A 298 10.21 -19.09 32.38
CA MET A 298 9.16 -19.48 33.32
C MET A 298 9.09 -21.00 33.40
N GLU A 299 8.94 -21.52 34.61
CA GLU A 299 8.69 -22.94 34.84
C GLU A 299 7.35 -23.33 34.22
N ARG A 300 7.32 -24.48 33.54
CA ARG A 300 6.13 -25.04 32.90
C ARG A 300 5.81 -26.36 33.56
N ASP A 301 4.53 -26.58 33.86
CA ASP A 301 4.03 -27.83 34.44
C ASP A 301 2.63 -28.14 33.88
N THR A 302 2.08 -29.29 34.23
CA THR A 302 0.72 -29.71 33.89
C THR A 302 -0.23 -29.46 35.06
N ILE A 303 -1.46 -29.04 34.73
CA ILE A 303 -2.54 -28.85 35.71
C ILE A 303 -2.92 -30.16 36.42
N ARG A 304 -3.24 -30.07 37.70
CA ARG A 304 -3.64 -31.19 38.57
C ARG A 304 -4.97 -30.87 39.26
N PRO A 305 -5.79 -31.88 39.59
CA PRO A 305 -7.00 -31.67 40.38
C PRO A 305 -6.69 -30.95 41.69
N GLY A 306 -7.47 -29.91 42.00
CA GLY A 306 -7.28 -29.08 43.20
C GLY A 306 -6.33 -27.88 43.03
N ASP A 307 -5.66 -27.73 41.88
CA ASP A 307 -4.81 -26.57 41.62
C ASP A 307 -5.62 -25.26 41.61
N ALA A 308 -5.27 -24.33 42.51
CA ALA A 308 -5.75 -22.96 42.43
C ALA A 308 -4.96 -22.20 41.35
N CYS A 309 -5.63 -21.73 40.31
CA CYS A 309 -5.00 -21.10 39.15
C CYS A 309 -5.46 -19.64 38.95
N VAL A 310 -4.61 -18.84 38.30
CA VAL A 310 -4.92 -17.50 37.81
C VAL A 310 -4.97 -17.53 36.29
N LEU A 311 -6.07 -17.05 35.72
CA LEU A 311 -6.25 -16.86 34.29
C LEU A 311 -5.92 -15.42 33.91
N GLY A 312 -4.86 -15.25 33.11
CA GLY A 312 -4.50 -13.96 32.53
C GLY A 312 -4.96 -13.87 31.08
N LEU A 313 -5.55 -12.73 30.70
CA LEU A 313 -5.90 -12.41 29.31
C LEU A 313 -5.40 -10.99 28.98
N ASP A 314 -4.54 -10.88 27.98
CA ASP A 314 -4.09 -9.62 27.38
C ASP A 314 -4.69 -9.48 25.96
N VAL A 315 -5.69 -8.61 25.85
CA VAL A 315 -6.36 -8.29 24.58
C VAL A 315 -5.71 -7.06 23.97
N GLY A 316 -4.73 -7.30 23.10
CA GLY A 316 -4.05 -6.26 22.36
C GLY A 316 -4.71 -5.97 21.00
N SER A 317 -4.32 -4.83 20.41
CA SER A 317 -4.76 -4.42 19.06
C SER A 317 -4.27 -5.34 17.93
N THR A 318 -3.18 -6.05 18.19
CA THR A 318 -2.43 -6.81 17.18
C THR A 318 -2.50 -8.30 17.50
N THR A 319 -2.33 -8.63 18.78
CA THR A 319 -2.38 -9.99 19.29
C THR A 319 -3.18 -10.08 20.58
N THR A 320 -3.83 -11.22 20.77
CA THR A 320 -4.50 -11.59 22.00
C THR A 320 -3.76 -12.77 22.60
N LYS A 321 -3.44 -12.66 23.89
CA LYS A 321 -2.62 -13.62 24.63
C LYS A 321 -3.38 -14.06 25.86
N ALA A 322 -3.30 -15.34 26.19
CA ALA A 322 -3.84 -15.82 27.46
C ALA A 322 -2.88 -16.83 28.09
N VAL A 323 -2.88 -16.85 29.43
CA VAL A 323 -2.03 -17.74 30.23
C VAL A 323 -2.84 -18.28 31.40
N LEU A 324 -2.53 -19.52 31.80
CA LEU A 324 -3.01 -20.11 33.04
C LEU A 324 -1.82 -20.39 33.93
N ILE A 325 -1.80 -19.82 35.13
CA ILE A 325 -0.68 -19.90 36.06
C ILE A 325 -1.15 -20.51 37.38
N ARG A 326 -0.42 -21.51 37.92
CA ARG A 326 -0.70 -22.07 39.24
C ARG A 326 -0.30 -21.10 40.34
N ARG A 327 -1.14 -20.91 41.36
CA ARG A 327 -0.88 -19.96 42.46
C ARG A 327 0.23 -20.40 43.42
N ALA A 328 0.44 -21.70 43.58
CA ALA A 328 1.37 -22.23 44.58
C ALA A 328 2.85 -22.00 44.23
N ASP A 329 3.20 -22.14 42.96
CA ASP A 329 4.58 -22.14 42.45
C ASP A 329 4.79 -21.20 41.23
N HIS A 330 3.73 -20.54 40.76
CA HIS A 330 3.72 -19.71 39.56
C HIS A 330 4.07 -20.45 38.26
N ALA A 331 3.92 -21.78 38.25
CA ALA A 331 4.12 -22.58 37.05
C ALA A 331 3.12 -22.21 35.95
N LEU A 332 3.61 -22.04 34.72
CA LEU A 332 2.79 -21.81 33.54
C LEU A 332 2.19 -23.13 33.06
N LEU A 333 0.87 -23.29 33.23
CA LEU A 333 0.16 -24.53 32.94
C LEU A 333 -0.36 -24.61 31.50
N ALA A 334 -0.75 -23.48 30.95
CA ALA A 334 -1.21 -23.36 29.58
C ALA A 334 -0.96 -21.93 29.07
N SER A 335 -0.71 -21.80 27.78
CA SER A 335 -0.54 -20.47 27.16
C SER A 335 -0.97 -20.48 25.71
N VAL A 336 -1.38 -19.32 25.22
CA VAL A 336 -1.74 -19.12 23.82
C VAL A 336 -1.38 -17.70 23.40
N TYR A 337 -0.82 -17.61 22.20
CA TYR A 337 -0.53 -16.36 21.51
C TYR A 337 -1.18 -16.43 20.13
N LEU A 338 -2.13 -15.53 19.84
CA LEU A 338 -2.78 -15.48 18.54
C LEU A 338 -3.00 -14.04 18.06
N ARG A 339 -3.31 -13.89 16.78
CA ARG A 339 -3.61 -12.60 16.15
C ARG A 339 -5.03 -12.12 16.51
N THR A 340 -5.17 -10.85 16.87
CA THR A 340 -6.49 -10.25 17.19
C THR A 340 -7.35 -10.11 15.95
N ASN A 341 -6.75 -9.80 14.80
CA ASN A 341 -7.43 -9.69 13.50
C ASN A 341 -8.65 -8.75 13.52
N GLY A 342 -8.58 -7.65 14.28
CA GLY A 342 -9.70 -6.71 14.45
C GLY A 342 -10.97 -7.33 15.06
N ASP A 343 -10.87 -8.51 15.68
CA ASP A 343 -11.96 -9.24 16.33
C ASP A 343 -11.53 -9.61 17.76
N PRO A 344 -11.48 -8.64 18.69
CA PRO A 344 -10.97 -8.85 20.04
C PRO A 344 -11.84 -9.80 20.86
N VAL A 345 -13.16 -9.78 20.63
CA VAL A 345 -14.09 -10.68 21.33
C VAL A 345 -13.90 -12.11 20.84
N GLY A 346 -13.90 -12.35 19.53
CA GLY A 346 -13.67 -13.68 19.00
C GLY A 346 -12.26 -14.18 19.27
N ALA A 347 -11.24 -13.32 19.24
CA ALA A 347 -9.87 -13.65 19.64
C ALA A 347 -9.80 -14.10 21.10
N SER A 348 -10.46 -13.39 22.01
CA SER A 348 -10.52 -13.78 23.44
C SER A 348 -11.21 -15.14 23.61
N ARG A 349 -12.32 -15.38 22.91
CA ARG A 349 -13.00 -16.69 22.92
C ARG A 349 -12.11 -17.81 22.41
N ARG A 350 -11.35 -17.58 21.33
CA ARG A 350 -10.37 -18.54 20.80
C ARG A 350 -9.24 -18.81 21.80
N CYS A 351 -8.76 -17.79 22.51
CA CYS A 351 -7.79 -17.98 23.58
C CYS A 351 -8.33 -18.88 24.68
N TYR A 352 -9.52 -18.61 25.22
CA TYR A 352 -10.13 -19.44 26.26
C TYR A 352 -10.34 -20.88 25.80
N ARG A 353 -10.80 -21.08 24.56
CA ARG A 353 -10.93 -22.42 23.97
C ARG A 353 -9.59 -23.14 23.91
N SER A 354 -8.53 -22.48 23.44
CA SER A 354 -7.20 -23.08 23.35
C SER A 354 -6.63 -23.45 24.72
N LEU A 355 -6.84 -22.62 25.75
CA LEU A 355 -6.42 -22.96 27.11
C LEU A 355 -7.23 -24.15 27.65
N LEU A 356 -8.55 -24.16 27.45
CA LEU A 356 -9.39 -25.28 27.86
C LEU A 356 -8.96 -26.58 27.15
N GLU A 357 -8.63 -26.53 25.87
CA GLU A 357 -8.13 -27.69 25.11
C GLU A 357 -6.82 -28.25 25.67
N GLN A 358 -5.89 -27.37 26.07
CA GLN A 358 -4.63 -27.79 26.71
C GLN A 358 -4.87 -28.43 28.09
N VAL A 359 -5.84 -27.91 28.84
CA VAL A 359 -6.16 -28.35 30.21
C VAL A 359 -7.00 -29.63 30.23
N GLN A 360 -8.04 -29.72 29.39
CA GLN A 360 -8.98 -30.85 29.38
C GLN A 360 -8.34 -32.18 28.98
N GLN A 361 -7.19 -32.13 28.30
CA GLN A 361 -6.39 -33.32 28.01
C GLN A 361 -5.73 -33.92 29.28
N LYS A 362 -5.76 -33.19 30.40
CA LYS A 362 -5.05 -33.54 31.64
C LYS A 362 -5.97 -33.70 32.85
N VAL A 363 -7.08 -32.96 32.90
CA VAL A 363 -8.07 -33.03 33.98
C VAL A 363 -9.49 -32.99 33.40
N ASP A 364 -10.46 -33.59 34.11
CA ASP A 364 -11.86 -33.55 33.70
C ASP A 364 -12.41 -32.11 33.76
N PRO A 365 -12.89 -31.53 32.65
CA PRO A 365 -13.46 -30.19 32.62
C PRO A 365 -14.57 -29.95 33.64
N GLN A 366 -15.32 -30.98 34.03
CA GLN A 366 -16.40 -30.87 35.02
C GLN A 366 -15.89 -30.53 36.43
N THR A 367 -14.60 -30.76 36.68
CA THR A 367 -13.95 -30.45 37.97
C THR A 367 -13.40 -29.03 38.05
N ILE A 368 -13.48 -28.26 36.96
CA ILE A 368 -12.99 -26.89 36.91
C ILE A 368 -14.08 -25.94 37.42
N HIS A 369 -13.78 -25.23 38.51
CA HIS A 369 -14.65 -24.20 39.07
C HIS A 369 -14.02 -22.82 38.90
N ILE A 370 -14.77 -21.88 38.35
CA ILE A 370 -14.36 -20.47 38.25
C ILE A 370 -14.86 -19.76 39.51
N ALA A 371 -13.94 -19.37 40.38
CA ALA A 371 -14.21 -18.45 41.50
C ALA A 371 -13.89 -17.03 41.03
N GLY A 372 -14.88 -16.14 41.06
CA GLY A 372 -14.79 -14.75 40.60
C GLY A 372 -15.24 -13.78 41.66
#